data_AF-A0A1V1X6N3-F1
#
_entry.id   AF-A0A1V1X6N3-F1
#
_cell.length_a   1.000
_cell.length_b   1.000
_cell.length_c   1.000
_cell.angle_alpha   90.00
_cell.angle_beta   90.00
_cell.angle_gamma   90.00
#
_symmetry.space_group_name_H-M   'P 1'
#
loop_
_entity.id
_entity.type
_entity.pdbx_description
1 polymer ?
#
loop_
_entity_poly.entity_id
_entity_poly.type
_entity_poly.pdbx_seq_one_letter_code
_entity_poly.pdbx_strand_id
1 'polypeptide(L)'
;MLLAKDCTEIFANFLKRINLLKWFKHLSGSLNNSVIAESVERFGGDGYLVFFGILEMVSDEFDIYNPGRVTLRMKKITKNLQLSRQKTVRILRFFDEKAKLKLQEDVSFFVEIEKGDVTIKCSRLAKLSDNHTQKRLKETSKLLPSDFEVTSLQEEEEEVEEEDKDNTPKEKGYCRPPPCPQKKIISLYNKILFELPRVESWPKASASHLMARWREDPKRQLLENWEKFFYFVKESKFLMGNNNRGWKADLFWLVRPTNFAKVLSQKYHDKDKSNPYEEFINESIEE
;
A
#
# COMPACT_ATOMS: atom_id res chain seq x y z
N MET A 1 -4.92 -28.91 -5.95
CA MET A 1 -3.79 -28.31 -5.22
C MET A 1 -3.14 -27.11 -5.93
N LEU A 2 -3.41 -26.88 -7.23
CA LEU A 2 -2.89 -25.73 -8.00
C LEU A 2 -3.58 -24.37 -7.70
N LEU A 3 -4.84 -24.36 -7.25
CA LEU A 3 -5.62 -23.13 -7.01
C LEU A 3 -5.19 -22.31 -5.78
N ALA A 4 -4.53 -22.94 -4.80
CA ALA A 4 -4.14 -22.26 -3.56
C ALA A 4 -2.94 -21.32 -3.76
N LYS A 5 -2.00 -21.68 -4.66
CA LYS A 5 -0.79 -20.90 -4.95
C LYS A 5 -1.11 -19.59 -5.69
N ASP A 6 -2.03 -19.63 -6.65
CA ASP A 6 -2.48 -18.44 -7.38
C ASP A 6 -3.21 -17.43 -6.50
N CYS A 7 -4.02 -17.91 -5.56
CA CYS A 7 -4.78 -17.02 -4.66
C CYS A 7 -3.85 -16.31 -3.66
N THR A 8 -2.81 -16.98 -3.16
CA THR A 8 -1.77 -16.37 -2.33
C THR A 8 -0.93 -15.36 -3.11
N GLU A 9 -0.62 -15.62 -4.38
CA GLU A 9 0.17 -14.71 -5.21
C GLU A 9 -0.64 -13.48 -5.64
N ILE A 10 -1.93 -13.64 -5.93
CA ILE A 10 -2.87 -12.55 -6.22
C ILE A 10 -3.10 -11.68 -4.98
N PHE A 11 -3.29 -12.30 -3.81
CA PHE A 11 -3.44 -11.59 -2.55
C PHE A 11 -2.13 -10.88 -2.14
N ALA A 12 -0.97 -11.52 -2.34
CA ALA A 12 0.34 -10.89 -2.14
C ALA A 12 0.57 -9.73 -3.10
N ASN A 13 0.20 -9.86 -4.38
CA ASN A 13 0.30 -8.77 -5.37
C ASN A 13 -0.69 -7.63 -5.10
N PHE A 14 -1.87 -7.94 -4.55
CA PHE A 14 -2.87 -6.96 -4.11
C PHE A 14 -2.43 -6.23 -2.83
N LEU A 15 -1.88 -6.95 -1.86
CA LEU A 15 -1.26 -6.39 -0.65
C LEU A 15 -0.04 -5.54 -1.00
N LYS A 16 0.83 -5.97 -1.92
CA LYS A 16 1.92 -5.17 -2.48
C LYS A 16 1.40 -3.87 -3.07
N ARG A 17 0.33 -3.91 -3.87
CA ARG A 17 -0.33 -2.70 -4.41
C ARG A 17 -0.91 -1.75 -3.36
N ILE A 18 -1.35 -2.25 -2.22
CA ILE A 18 -1.82 -1.44 -1.07
C ILE A 18 -0.65 -0.86 -0.26
N ASN A 19 0.53 -1.45 -0.39
CA ASN A 19 1.75 -1.13 0.34
C ASN A 19 2.74 -0.26 -0.45
N LEU A 20 2.33 0.21 -1.64
CA LEU A 20 3.17 1.00 -2.51
C LEU A 20 3.50 2.38 -1.95
N LEU A 21 4.76 2.75 -2.14
CA LEU A 21 5.24 4.08 -1.84
C LEU A 21 4.66 5.06 -2.85
N LYS A 22 3.76 5.94 -2.41
CA LYS A 22 3.10 6.92 -3.31
C LYS A 22 4.05 8.00 -3.81
N TRP A 23 5.03 8.39 -3.00
CA TRP A 23 6.06 9.35 -3.34
C TRP A 23 7.25 9.22 -2.39
N PHE A 24 8.44 9.53 -2.89
CA PHE A 24 9.65 9.71 -2.09
C PHE A 24 10.15 11.14 -2.23
N LYS A 25 10.87 11.63 -1.23
CA LYS A 25 11.41 12.99 -1.25
C LYS A 25 12.56 13.07 -2.25
N HIS A 26 12.34 13.78 -3.36
CA HIS A 26 13.42 14.22 -4.23
C HIS A 26 14.18 15.36 -3.54
N LEU A 27 15.48 15.18 -3.29
CA LEU A 27 16.27 16.23 -2.66
C LEU A 27 16.54 17.36 -3.67
N SER A 28 16.27 18.60 -3.27
CA SER A 28 16.51 19.80 -4.11
C SER A 28 17.99 19.97 -4.46
N GLY A 29 18.91 19.47 -3.63
CA GLY A 29 20.35 19.45 -3.88
C GLY A 29 20.86 18.18 -4.57
N SER A 30 20.01 17.39 -5.21
CA SER A 30 20.41 16.11 -5.85
C SER A 30 21.46 16.28 -6.94
N LEU A 31 21.41 17.35 -7.73
CA LEU A 31 22.44 17.66 -8.73
C LEU A 31 23.80 18.00 -8.10
N ASN A 32 23.83 18.42 -6.83
CA ASN A 32 25.07 18.67 -6.09
C ASN A 32 25.63 17.39 -5.45
N ASN A 33 24.96 16.23 -5.60
CA ASN A 33 25.49 14.96 -5.14
C ASN A 33 26.65 14.53 -6.04
N SER A 34 27.83 14.32 -5.46
CA SER A 34 29.04 13.93 -6.18
C SER A 34 28.87 12.70 -7.08
N VAL A 35 28.11 11.69 -6.64
CA VAL A 35 27.88 10.45 -7.41
C VAL A 35 26.93 10.70 -8.58
N ILE A 36 25.90 11.51 -8.39
CA ILE A 36 24.95 11.87 -9.45
C ILE A 36 25.65 12.78 -10.48
N ALA A 37 26.40 13.77 -10.02
CA ALA A 37 27.17 14.66 -10.90
C ALA A 37 28.17 13.86 -11.76
N GLU A 38 28.94 12.94 -11.15
CA GLU A 38 29.88 12.07 -11.86
C GLU A 38 29.16 11.14 -12.85
N SER A 39 27.96 10.65 -12.52
CA SER A 39 27.15 9.86 -13.45
C SER A 39 26.71 10.66 -14.68
N VAL A 40 26.37 11.94 -14.48
CA VAL A 40 25.94 12.84 -15.56
C VAL A 40 27.12 13.23 -16.44
N GLU A 41 28.29 13.42 -15.87
CA GLU A 41 29.53 13.66 -16.62
C GLU A 41 29.88 12.45 -17.52
N ARG A 42 29.75 11.23 -16.99
CA ARG A 42 30.14 10.00 -17.69
C ARG A 42 29.10 9.48 -18.69
N PHE A 43 27.82 9.66 -18.41
CA PHE A 43 26.72 9.06 -19.18
C PHE A 43 25.69 10.06 -19.71
N GLY A 44 25.89 11.37 -19.49
CA GLY A 44 24.95 12.41 -19.87
C GLY A 44 23.68 12.39 -19.03
N GLY A 45 22.58 12.93 -19.58
CA GLY A 45 21.28 12.93 -18.91
C GLY A 45 20.77 11.54 -18.52
N ASP A 46 21.27 10.48 -19.17
CA ASP A 46 20.90 9.10 -18.86
C ASP A 46 21.39 8.64 -17.49
N GLY A 47 22.51 9.19 -16.99
CA GLY A 47 22.98 8.91 -15.63
C GLY A 47 21.95 9.36 -14.59
N TYR A 48 21.43 10.56 -14.77
CA TYR A 48 20.35 11.12 -13.94
C TYR A 48 19.04 10.33 -14.08
N LEU A 49 18.64 10.03 -15.33
CA LEU A 49 17.44 9.27 -15.63
C LEU A 49 17.47 7.87 -14.99
N VAL A 50 18.59 7.15 -15.10
CA VAL A 50 18.72 5.83 -14.50
C VAL A 50 18.67 5.93 -12.97
N PHE A 51 19.35 6.90 -12.36
CA PHE A 51 19.32 7.04 -10.90
C PHE A 51 17.89 7.23 -10.37
N PHE A 52 17.18 8.25 -10.87
CA PHE A 52 15.84 8.56 -10.39
C PHE A 52 14.78 7.59 -10.92
N GLY A 53 14.88 7.17 -12.17
CA GLY A 53 13.96 6.19 -12.74
C GLY A 53 14.03 4.84 -12.02
N ILE A 54 15.21 4.41 -11.57
CA ILE A 54 15.32 3.21 -10.72
C ILE A 54 14.67 3.43 -9.36
N LEU A 55 14.88 4.58 -8.71
CA LEU A 55 14.21 4.88 -7.44
C LEU A 55 12.68 4.91 -7.60
N GLU A 56 12.16 5.45 -8.70
CA GLU A 56 10.74 5.43 -9.04
C GLU A 56 10.21 4.00 -9.20
N MET A 57 10.93 3.16 -9.96
CA MET A 57 10.53 1.77 -10.16
C MET A 57 10.58 0.94 -8.86
N VAL A 58 11.59 1.18 -8.02
CA VAL A 58 11.70 0.54 -6.70
C VAL A 58 10.59 1.04 -5.76
N SER A 59 10.17 2.30 -5.90
CA SER A 59 9.05 2.86 -5.14
C SER A 59 7.70 2.26 -5.55
N ASP A 60 7.49 2.06 -6.86
CA ASP A 60 6.30 1.41 -7.42
C ASP A 60 6.21 -0.09 -7.07
N GLU A 61 7.31 -0.71 -6.65
CA GLU A 61 7.35 -2.10 -6.19
C GLU A 61 7.72 -2.23 -4.71
N PHE A 62 7.60 -1.14 -3.95
CA PHE A 62 8.03 -1.09 -2.56
C PHE A 62 7.25 -2.09 -1.68
N ASP A 63 7.99 -2.97 -1.01
CA ASP A 63 7.45 -3.91 -0.04
C ASP A 63 7.70 -3.40 1.38
N ILE A 64 6.62 -3.23 2.15
CA ILE A 64 6.69 -2.80 3.56
C ILE A 64 7.27 -3.92 4.45
N TYR A 65 7.22 -5.18 4.03
CA TYR A 65 7.77 -6.32 4.77
C TYR A 65 9.26 -6.55 4.48
N ASN A 66 9.76 -6.13 3.31
CA ASN A 66 11.18 -6.14 2.97
C ASN A 66 11.63 -4.74 2.48
N PRO A 67 11.69 -3.76 3.39
CA PRO A 67 12.00 -2.39 3.02
C PRO A 67 13.44 -2.30 2.52
N GLY A 68 13.59 -1.97 1.24
CA GLY A 68 14.90 -1.70 0.64
C GLY A 68 15.51 -2.82 -0.18
N ARG A 69 14.80 -3.93 -0.46
CA ARG A 69 15.19 -4.89 -1.51
C ARG A 69 14.04 -5.07 -2.50
N VAL A 70 14.29 -4.80 -3.77
CA VAL A 70 13.32 -4.99 -4.86
C VAL A 70 14.00 -5.65 -6.05
N THR A 71 13.36 -6.66 -6.63
CA THR A 71 13.84 -7.37 -7.82
C THR A 71 12.98 -7.02 -9.02
N LEU A 72 13.59 -6.42 -10.04
CA LEU A 72 12.93 -5.93 -11.25
C LEU A 72 13.43 -6.70 -12.47
N ARG A 73 12.52 -7.02 -13.40
CA ARG A 73 12.93 -7.59 -14.71
C ARG A 73 13.71 -6.57 -15.53
N MET A 74 14.86 -6.94 -16.08
CA MET A 74 15.69 -6.08 -16.95
C MET A 74 14.91 -5.54 -18.16
N LYS A 75 14.00 -6.35 -18.72
CA LYS A 75 13.10 -5.93 -19.80
C LYS A 75 12.16 -4.78 -19.37
N LYS A 76 11.68 -4.79 -18.12
CA LYS A 76 10.85 -3.71 -17.57
C LYS A 76 11.66 -2.43 -17.42
N ILE A 77 12.89 -2.52 -16.91
CA ILE A 77 13.80 -1.36 -16.72
C ILE A 77 14.12 -0.71 -18.06
N THR A 78 14.62 -1.49 -19.03
CA THR A 78 14.99 -0.97 -20.35
C THR A 78 13.80 -0.35 -21.09
N LYS A 79 12.61 -0.95 -20.98
CA LYS A 79 11.37 -0.41 -21.55
C LYS A 79 10.97 0.92 -20.91
N ASN A 80 10.98 1.01 -19.57
CA ASN A 80 10.55 2.21 -18.87
C ASN A 80 11.54 3.37 -19.04
N LEU A 81 12.84 3.08 -19.01
CA LEU A 81 13.89 4.08 -19.17
C LEU A 81 14.18 4.41 -20.64
N GLN A 82 13.65 3.64 -21.59
CA GLN A 82 13.92 3.77 -23.04
C GLN A 82 15.42 3.68 -23.37
N LEU A 83 16.15 2.83 -22.64
CA LEU A 83 17.59 2.63 -22.79
C LEU A 83 17.90 1.19 -23.23
N SER A 84 18.99 1.03 -23.97
CA SER A 84 19.49 -0.30 -24.33
C SER A 84 19.98 -1.05 -23.09
N ARG A 85 19.81 -2.38 -23.08
CA ARG A 85 20.27 -3.24 -21.98
C ARG A 85 21.74 -2.99 -21.62
N GLN A 86 22.61 -2.84 -22.62
CA GLN A 86 24.04 -2.61 -22.40
C GLN A 86 24.29 -1.28 -21.67
N LYS A 87 23.60 -0.21 -22.08
CA LYS A 87 23.74 1.12 -21.46
C LYS A 87 23.19 1.14 -20.05
N THR A 88 22.01 0.54 -19.84
CA THR A 88 21.41 0.37 -18.50
C THR A 88 22.34 -0.38 -17.56
N VAL A 89 22.90 -1.52 -18.00
CA VAL A 89 23.83 -2.31 -17.18
C VAL A 89 25.09 -1.52 -16.81
N ARG A 90 25.67 -0.76 -17.76
CA ARG A 90 26.85 0.08 -17.49
C ARG A 90 26.57 1.13 -16.41
N ILE A 91 25.44 1.82 -16.50
CA ILE A 91 25.07 2.87 -15.55
C ILE A 91 24.71 2.26 -14.18
N LEU A 92 24.00 1.13 -14.15
CA LEU A 92 23.69 0.41 -12.91
C LEU A 92 24.96 -0.06 -12.18
N ARG A 93 25.93 -0.63 -12.91
CA ARG A 93 27.21 -1.05 -12.34
C ARG A 93 28.01 0.12 -11.80
N PHE A 94 27.98 1.27 -12.47
CA PHE A 94 28.61 2.48 -11.95
C PHE A 94 28.04 2.87 -10.57
N PHE A 95 26.72 2.85 -10.40
CA PHE A 95 26.11 3.17 -9.11
C PHE A 95 26.40 2.13 -8.02
N ASP A 96 26.48 0.85 -8.39
CA ASP A 96 26.86 -0.25 -7.50
C ASP A 96 28.32 -0.13 -7.02
N GLU A 97 29.26 0.15 -7.93
CA GLU A 97 30.66 0.40 -7.61
C GLU A 97 30.81 1.59 -6.65
N LYS A 98 30.08 2.68 -6.90
CA LYS A 98 30.09 3.87 -6.03
C LYS A 98 29.48 3.60 -4.66
N ALA A 99 28.43 2.78 -4.58
CA ALA A 99 27.86 2.34 -3.31
C ALA A 99 28.86 1.51 -2.49
N LYS A 100 29.61 0.62 -3.15
CA LYS A 100 30.66 -0.20 -2.52
C LYS A 100 31.86 0.61 -2.02
N LEU A 101 32.27 1.65 -2.75
CA LEU A 101 33.39 2.50 -2.34
C LEU A 101 33.07 3.39 -1.13
N LYS A 102 31.79 3.73 -0.92
CA LYS A 102 31.33 4.66 0.11
C LYS A 102 30.29 4.01 1.03
N LEU A 103 30.61 2.82 1.54
CA LEU A 103 29.75 2.01 2.41
C LEU A 103 29.18 2.77 3.63
N GLN A 104 29.88 3.78 4.15
CA GLN A 104 29.44 4.57 5.31
C GLN A 104 28.63 5.84 4.95
N GLU A 105 28.70 6.33 3.71
CA GLU A 105 28.08 7.62 3.34
C GLU A 105 26.68 7.45 2.71
N ASP A 106 26.18 6.22 2.58
CA ASP A 106 24.79 5.92 2.21
C ASP A 106 24.41 6.64 0.87
N VAL A 107 25.35 6.74 -0.08
CA VAL A 107 25.29 7.71 -1.19
C VAL A 107 24.51 7.22 -2.41
N SER A 108 24.40 5.90 -2.60
CA SER A 108 23.80 5.25 -3.78
C SER A 108 23.08 3.94 -3.37
N PHE A 109 22.67 3.14 -4.35
CA PHE A 109 22.05 1.82 -4.16
C PHE A 109 22.94 0.70 -4.71
N PHE A 110 22.88 -0.48 -4.08
CA PHE A 110 23.58 -1.67 -4.56
C PHE A 110 22.75 -2.39 -5.62
N VAL A 111 23.43 -3.02 -6.58
CA VAL A 111 22.79 -3.70 -7.70
C VAL A 111 23.39 -5.08 -7.89
N GLU A 112 22.53 -6.10 -7.83
CA GLU A 112 22.84 -7.48 -8.20
C GLU A 112 22.11 -7.79 -9.51
N ILE A 113 22.85 -8.25 -10.52
CA ILE A 113 22.29 -8.55 -11.85
C ILE A 113 22.45 -10.04 -12.10
N GLU A 114 21.33 -10.76 -12.15
CA GLU A 114 21.27 -12.21 -12.34
C GLU A 114 20.34 -12.53 -13.50
N LYS A 115 20.75 -13.41 -14.42
CA LYS A 115 20.02 -13.92 -15.61
C LYS A 115 18.67 -13.24 -15.96
N GLY A 116 18.71 -11.94 -16.30
CA GLY A 116 17.55 -11.18 -16.79
C GLY A 116 16.81 -10.34 -15.76
N ASP A 117 17.14 -10.48 -14.48
CA ASP A 117 16.61 -9.72 -13.35
C ASP A 117 17.68 -8.83 -12.70
N VAL A 118 17.22 -7.77 -12.04
CA VAL A 118 18.02 -6.76 -11.36
C VAL A 118 17.47 -6.59 -9.96
N THR A 119 18.25 -7.00 -8.98
CA THR A 119 17.94 -6.78 -7.56
C THR A 119 18.61 -5.50 -7.10
N ILE A 120 17.82 -4.52 -6.66
CA ILE A 120 18.29 -3.26 -6.13
C ILE A 120 18.14 -3.27 -4.62
N LYS A 121 19.24 -2.99 -3.90
CA LYS A 121 19.23 -2.80 -2.45
C LYS A 121 19.44 -1.33 -2.12
N CYS A 122 18.42 -0.69 -1.54
CA CYS A 122 18.42 0.72 -1.18
C CYS A 122 17.90 0.95 0.26
N SER A 123 18.81 0.90 1.23
CA SER A 123 18.51 1.10 2.65
C SER A 123 17.96 2.51 2.97
N ARG A 124 18.28 3.52 2.15
CA ARG A 124 17.77 4.89 2.32
C ARG A 124 16.32 5.08 1.90
N LEU A 125 15.76 4.20 1.06
CA LEU A 125 14.42 4.43 0.52
C LEU A 125 13.37 4.45 1.63
N ALA A 126 13.54 3.63 2.68
CA ALA A 126 12.71 3.66 3.87
C ALA A 126 12.75 5.04 4.60
N LYS A 127 13.93 5.68 4.67
CA LYS A 127 14.09 7.01 5.28
C LYS A 127 13.52 8.14 4.41
N LEU A 128 13.59 7.98 3.08
CA LEU A 128 13.12 8.96 2.08
C LEU A 128 11.62 8.82 1.75
N SER A 129 10.98 7.78 2.28
CA SER A 129 9.56 7.50 2.09
C SER A 129 8.66 8.60 2.68
N ASP A 130 7.42 8.68 2.19
CA ASP A 130 6.43 9.62 2.71
C ASP A 130 6.03 9.33 4.16
N ASN A 131 5.54 10.35 4.87
CA ASN A 131 5.20 10.23 6.29
C ASN A 131 4.20 9.08 6.56
N HIS A 132 3.34 8.76 5.60
CA HIS A 132 2.42 7.64 5.68
C HIS A 132 3.16 6.30 5.66
N THR A 133 4.06 6.08 4.70
CA THR A 133 4.86 4.86 4.61
C THR A 133 5.84 4.74 5.79
N GLN A 134 6.45 5.84 6.23
CA GLN A 134 7.27 5.86 7.44
C GLN A 134 6.50 5.43 8.69
N LYS A 135 5.25 5.88 8.83
CA LYS A 135 4.39 5.49 9.96
C LYS A 135 4.08 3.99 9.91
N ARG A 136 3.76 3.47 8.73
CA ARG A 136 3.50 2.04 8.54
C ARG A 136 4.73 1.17 8.77
N LEU A 137 5.91 1.59 8.32
CA LEU A 137 7.18 0.92 8.59
C LEU A 137 7.46 0.83 10.09
N LYS A 138 7.14 1.88 10.86
CA LYS A 138 7.25 1.87 12.33
C LYS A 138 6.20 1.01 13.03
N GLU A 139 5.04 0.81 12.40
CA GLU A 139 3.99 -0.07 12.90
C GLU A 139 4.31 -1.53 12.59
N THR A 140 4.81 -1.85 11.39
CA THR A 140 5.23 -3.19 11.01
C THR A 140 6.49 -3.64 11.73
N SER A 141 7.46 -2.76 11.95
CA SER A 141 8.65 -3.07 12.76
C SER A 141 8.33 -3.37 14.23
N LYS A 142 7.16 -2.93 14.73
CA LYS A 142 6.67 -3.25 16.09
C LYS A 142 5.87 -4.55 16.16
N LEU A 143 5.38 -5.02 15.02
CA LEU A 143 4.57 -6.25 14.89
C LEU A 143 5.42 -7.46 14.49
N LEU A 144 6.62 -7.25 13.95
CA LEU A 144 7.61 -8.28 13.70
C LEU A 144 8.33 -8.61 15.03
N PRO A 145 8.34 -9.87 15.50
CA PRO A 145 9.19 -10.31 16.59
C PRO A 145 10.67 -10.04 16.28
N SER A 146 11.47 -9.75 17.31
CA SER A 146 12.89 -9.38 17.22
C SER A 146 13.83 -10.47 16.71
N ASP A 147 13.32 -11.64 16.35
CA ASP A 147 14.16 -12.81 16.07
C ASP A 147 14.00 -13.21 14.61
N PHE A 148 14.59 -12.42 13.72
CA PHE A 148 15.02 -12.92 12.41
C PHE A 148 16.39 -12.32 12.13
N GLU A 149 17.39 -12.79 12.88
CA GLU A 149 18.75 -12.83 12.40
C GLU A 149 18.74 -13.65 11.11
N VAL A 150 18.83 -12.97 9.96
CA VAL A 150 19.18 -13.62 8.71
C VAL A 150 20.67 -13.93 8.79
N THR A 151 20.95 -15.11 9.35
CA THR A 151 22.24 -15.77 9.25
C THR A 151 22.56 -16.00 7.77
N SER A 152 23.80 -15.68 7.47
CA SER A 152 24.53 -15.82 6.21
C SER A 152 24.74 -17.28 5.77
N LEU A 153 24.88 -17.47 4.43
CA LEU A 153 25.44 -18.64 3.71
C LEU A 153 24.53 -19.90 3.69
N GLN A 154 24.44 -20.76 2.66
CA GLN A 154 25.02 -20.93 1.33
C GLN A 154 24.17 -22.00 0.58
N GLU A 155 24.18 -21.94 -0.77
CA GLU A 155 24.12 -22.99 -1.82
C GLU A 155 23.21 -24.25 -1.68
N GLU A 156 22.39 -24.54 -2.71
CA GLU A 156 22.64 -25.60 -3.71
C GLU A 156 21.57 -25.64 -4.83
N GLU A 157 22.02 -26.09 -6.00
CA GLU A 157 21.40 -26.09 -7.33
C GLU A 157 20.39 -27.24 -7.52
N GLU A 158 19.44 -27.08 -8.45
CA GLU A 158 19.19 -28.10 -9.50
C GLU A 158 18.30 -27.54 -10.63
N GLU A 159 18.78 -27.75 -11.86
CA GLU A 159 18.13 -27.51 -13.15
C GLU A 159 16.97 -28.48 -13.39
N VAL A 160 15.92 -28.06 -14.10
CA VAL A 160 15.38 -28.78 -15.28
C VAL A 160 14.70 -27.78 -16.22
N GLU A 161 15.09 -27.84 -17.49
CA GLU A 161 14.56 -27.12 -18.66
C GLU A 161 13.14 -27.58 -19.06
N GLU A 162 12.36 -26.74 -19.72
CA GLU A 162 11.70 -27.08 -21.01
C GLU A 162 11.02 -25.84 -21.64
N GLU A 163 11.29 -25.65 -22.93
CA GLU A 163 10.59 -24.80 -23.90
C GLU A 163 9.19 -25.42 -24.20
N ASP A 164 8.13 -24.81 -24.73
CA ASP A 164 8.04 -23.94 -25.90
C ASP A 164 6.54 -23.53 -26.17
N LYS A 165 6.35 -22.47 -26.97
CA LYS A 165 5.18 -22.12 -27.83
C LYS A 165 3.88 -21.46 -27.29
N ASP A 166 3.82 -20.16 -27.59
CA ASP A 166 2.78 -19.36 -28.28
C ASP A 166 1.39 -19.97 -28.58
N ASN A 167 0.33 -19.36 -28.03
CA ASN A 167 -0.75 -18.74 -28.82
C ASN A 167 -1.72 -17.93 -27.94
N THR A 168 -2.07 -16.72 -28.38
CA THR A 168 -3.21 -15.92 -27.88
C THR A 168 -4.52 -16.36 -28.58
N PRO A 169 -5.76 -15.83 -28.32
CA PRO A 169 -6.23 -14.87 -27.31
C PRO A 169 -7.61 -15.20 -26.64
N LYS A 170 -7.97 -14.38 -25.63
CA LYS A 170 -9.32 -13.95 -25.16
C LYS A 170 -9.99 -14.57 -23.91
N GLU A 171 -10.29 -13.62 -23.00
CA GLU A 171 -11.47 -13.44 -22.14
C GLU A 171 -11.83 -14.53 -21.13
N LYS A 172 -11.50 -14.29 -19.84
CA LYS A 172 -12.34 -14.72 -18.70
C LYS A 172 -12.38 -13.65 -17.59
N GLY A 173 -13.59 -13.40 -17.12
CA GLY A 173 -13.99 -12.26 -16.31
C GLY A 173 -13.35 -12.20 -14.92
N TYR A 174 -12.90 -11.00 -14.57
CA TYR A 174 -12.56 -10.63 -13.20
C TYR A 174 -13.83 -10.47 -12.36
N CYS A 175 -13.94 -11.21 -11.26
CA CYS A 175 -14.92 -10.93 -10.23
C CYS A 175 -14.46 -9.68 -9.46
N ARG A 176 -14.91 -8.50 -9.90
CA ARG A 176 -14.68 -7.23 -9.19
C ARG A 176 -15.58 -7.22 -7.94
N PRO A 177 -15.12 -6.72 -6.77
CA PRO A 177 -16.02 -6.49 -5.65
C PRO A 177 -17.18 -5.58 -6.09
N PRO A 178 -18.42 -5.82 -5.60
CA PRO A 178 -19.59 -5.09 -6.06
C PRO A 178 -19.38 -3.58 -5.90
N PRO A 179 -19.80 -2.78 -6.89
CA PRO A 179 -19.65 -1.34 -6.83
C PRO A 179 -20.33 -0.79 -5.57
N CYS A 180 -19.62 0.01 -4.79
CA CYS A 180 -20.13 0.57 -3.54
C CYS A 180 -21.39 1.42 -3.81
N PRO A 181 -22.56 1.08 -3.24
CA PRO A 181 -23.82 1.79 -3.46
C PRO A 181 -23.89 3.06 -2.61
N GLN A 182 -22.95 4.00 -2.83
CA GLN A 182 -22.76 5.19 -1.99
C GLN A 182 -24.04 6.00 -1.79
N LYS A 183 -24.83 6.20 -2.86
CA LYS A 183 -26.11 6.94 -2.79
C LYS A 183 -27.09 6.28 -1.81
N LYS A 184 -27.16 4.94 -1.79
CA LYS A 184 -28.04 4.19 -0.88
C LYS A 184 -27.57 4.34 0.57
N ILE A 185 -26.27 4.25 0.82
CA ILE A 185 -25.71 4.43 2.17
C ILE A 185 -25.95 5.85 2.68
N ILE A 186 -25.77 6.88 1.84
CA ILE A 186 -26.07 8.27 2.19
C ILE A 186 -27.57 8.45 2.48
N SER A 187 -28.45 7.80 1.70
CA SER A 187 -29.89 7.85 1.95
C SER A 187 -30.28 7.19 3.28
N LEU A 188 -29.64 6.07 3.64
CA LEU A 188 -29.83 5.41 4.94
C LEU A 188 -29.37 6.31 6.09
N TYR A 189 -28.20 6.92 5.95
CA TYR A 189 -27.68 7.89 6.93
C TYR A 189 -28.69 9.02 7.18
N ASN A 190 -29.12 9.71 6.12
CA ASN A 190 -30.06 10.83 6.20
C ASN A 190 -31.44 10.39 6.75
N LYS A 191 -31.86 9.14 6.55
CA LYS A 191 -33.13 8.58 7.04
C LYS A 191 -33.05 8.23 8.53
N ILE A 192 -32.01 7.52 8.97
CA ILE A 192 -31.89 6.97 10.33
C ILE A 192 -31.42 8.03 11.32
N LEU A 193 -30.45 8.85 10.89
CA LEU A 193 -29.79 9.88 11.68
C LEU A 193 -30.24 11.28 11.25
N PHE A 194 -31.55 11.47 11.10
CA PHE A 194 -32.16 12.74 10.64
C PHE A 194 -31.88 13.95 11.56
N GLU A 195 -31.48 13.72 12.81
CA GLU A 195 -31.12 14.75 13.80
C GLU A 195 -29.68 15.26 13.67
N LEU A 196 -28.85 14.57 12.88
CA LEU A 196 -27.47 14.93 12.55
C LEU A 196 -27.42 15.79 11.28
N PRO A 197 -26.29 16.50 11.00
CA PRO A 197 -26.14 17.29 9.79
C PRO A 197 -26.39 16.46 8.53
N ARG A 198 -27.37 16.87 7.73
CA ARG A 198 -27.78 16.17 6.51
C ARG A 198 -26.70 16.28 5.44
N VAL A 199 -26.49 15.19 4.71
CA VAL A 199 -25.59 15.18 3.55
C VAL A 199 -26.37 15.59 2.30
N GLU A 200 -26.11 16.81 1.81
CA GLU A 200 -26.70 17.34 0.57
C GLU A 200 -25.73 17.26 -0.62
N SER A 201 -24.43 17.46 -0.37
CA SER A 201 -23.37 17.35 -1.37
C SER A 201 -22.33 16.30 -0.95
N TRP A 202 -21.84 15.51 -1.90
CA TRP A 202 -20.91 14.42 -1.63
C TRP A 202 -19.63 14.55 -2.50
N PRO A 203 -18.61 15.30 -2.03
CA PRO A 203 -17.38 15.52 -2.78
C PRO A 203 -16.53 14.26 -2.94
N LYS A 204 -15.68 14.23 -3.99
CA LYS A 204 -14.87 13.07 -4.38
C LYS A 204 -13.97 12.50 -3.26
N ALA A 205 -13.41 13.35 -2.40
CA ALA A 205 -12.57 12.93 -1.29
C ALA A 205 -13.37 12.08 -0.26
N SER A 206 -14.63 12.43 -0.02
CA SER A 206 -15.54 11.75 0.91
C SER A 206 -16.07 10.44 0.34
N ALA A 207 -16.33 10.41 -0.98
CA ALA A 207 -16.63 9.19 -1.72
C ALA A 207 -15.51 8.14 -1.57
N SER A 208 -14.25 8.56 -1.59
CA SER A 208 -13.11 7.67 -1.40
C SER A 208 -13.09 7.00 -0.02
N HIS A 209 -13.37 7.74 1.05
CA HIS A 209 -13.40 7.18 2.41
C HIS A 209 -14.53 6.16 2.60
N LEU A 210 -15.73 6.46 2.09
CA LEU A 210 -16.86 5.54 2.16
C LEU A 210 -16.61 4.26 1.34
N MET A 211 -16.04 4.40 0.14
CA MET A 211 -15.62 3.24 -0.66
C MET A 211 -14.56 2.41 0.04
N ALA A 212 -13.61 3.05 0.74
CA ALA A 212 -12.61 2.32 1.51
C ALA A 212 -13.26 1.51 2.63
N ARG A 213 -14.18 2.09 3.42
CA ARG A 213 -14.92 1.36 4.47
C ARG A 213 -15.74 0.20 3.92
N TRP A 214 -16.36 0.37 2.75
CA TRP A 214 -17.10 -0.69 2.04
C TRP A 214 -16.19 -1.87 1.65
N ARG A 215 -14.96 -1.60 1.19
CA ARG A 215 -14.05 -2.64 0.67
C ARG A 215 -13.23 -3.34 1.74
N GLU A 216 -13.13 -2.76 2.93
CA GLU A 216 -12.33 -3.29 4.04
C GLU A 216 -12.82 -4.62 4.58
N ASP A 217 -14.11 -4.90 4.45
CA ASP A 217 -14.72 -6.08 5.06
C ASP A 217 -15.89 -6.52 4.16
N PRO A 218 -15.94 -7.78 3.69
CA PRO A 218 -17.08 -8.32 2.96
C PRO A 218 -18.42 -8.10 3.66
N LYS A 219 -18.45 -8.12 5.01
CA LYS A 219 -19.67 -7.86 5.78
C LYS A 219 -20.17 -6.43 5.57
N ARG A 220 -19.28 -5.47 5.37
CA ARG A 220 -19.64 -4.08 5.08
C ARG A 220 -20.11 -3.88 3.64
N GLN A 221 -20.12 -4.92 2.82
CA GLN A 221 -20.68 -4.88 1.45
C GLN A 221 -22.18 -5.21 1.42
N LEU A 222 -22.81 -5.30 2.59
CA LEU A 222 -24.26 -5.45 2.79
C LEU A 222 -24.84 -4.13 3.31
N LEU A 223 -25.95 -3.67 2.72
CA LEU A 223 -26.57 -2.40 3.11
C LEU A 223 -27.19 -2.47 4.51
N GLU A 224 -27.65 -3.65 4.89
CA GLU A 224 -28.23 -3.99 6.18
C GLU A 224 -27.22 -3.72 7.31
N ASN A 225 -25.93 -3.99 7.07
CA ASN A 225 -24.88 -3.72 8.04
C ASN A 225 -24.57 -2.22 8.19
N TRP A 226 -24.77 -1.42 7.14
CA TRP A 226 -24.70 0.05 7.25
C TRP A 226 -25.88 0.63 8.02
N GLU A 227 -27.08 0.09 7.81
CA GLU A 227 -28.25 0.44 8.59
C GLU A 227 -28.03 0.17 10.08
N LYS A 228 -27.58 -1.05 10.44
CA LYS A 228 -27.21 -1.40 11.82
C LYS A 228 -26.14 -0.48 12.39
N PHE A 229 -25.09 -0.19 11.62
CA PHE A 229 -24.05 0.76 12.05
C PHE A 229 -24.63 2.15 12.37
N PHE A 230 -25.57 2.66 11.57
CA PHE A 230 -26.19 3.95 11.86
C PHE A 230 -27.11 3.92 13.08
N TYR A 231 -27.83 2.81 13.32
CA TYR A 231 -28.57 2.63 14.58
C TYR A 231 -27.62 2.59 15.79
N PHE A 232 -26.51 1.89 15.66
CA PHE A 232 -25.49 1.85 16.71
C PHE A 232 -24.87 3.23 16.97
N VAL A 233 -24.65 4.06 15.95
CA VAL A 233 -24.25 5.47 16.12
C VAL A 233 -25.31 6.26 16.89
N LYS A 234 -26.59 6.03 16.59
CA LYS A 234 -27.73 6.72 17.23
C LYS A 234 -27.79 6.49 18.75
N GLU A 235 -27.30 5.35 19.22
CA GLU A 235 -27.29 5.00 20.64
C GLU A 235 -26.25 5.77 21.46
N SER A 236 -25.27 6.41 20.80
CA SER A 236 -24.25 7.23 21.45
C SER A 236 -24.76 8.66 21.69
N LYS A 237 -24.96 9.01 22.97
CA LYS A 237 -25.26 10.39 23.39
C LYS A 237 -24.22 11.37 22.87
N PHE A 238 -22.94 11.00 22.93
CA PHE A 238 -21.84 11.86 22.49
C PHE A 238 -21.90 12.16 20.99
N LEU A 239 -22.05 11.13 20.14
CA LEU A 239 -22.09 11.31 18.68
C LEU A 239 -23.35 12.06 18.22
N MET A 240 -24.45 11.91 18.96
CA MET A 240 -25.73 12.58 18.70
C MET A 240 -25.80 14.03 19.19
N GLY A 241 -24.74 14.56 19.81
CA GLY A 241 -24.69 15.95 20.29
C GLY A 241 -25.22 16.16 21.70
N ASN A 242 -25.58 15.09 22.40
CA ASN A 242 -25.88 15.15 23.82
C ASN A 242 -24.58 15.09 24.63
N ASN A 243 -23.80 16.17 24.51
CA ASN A 243 -22.55 16.41 25.22
C ASN A 243 -22.45 17.90 25.58
N ASN A 244 -21.54 18.25 26.49
CA ASN A 244 -21.39 19.61 27.03
C ASN A 244 -21.09 20.69 25.97
N ARG A 245 -20.73 20.30 24.74
CA ARG A 245 -20.36 21.21 23.65
C ARG A 245 -21.37 21.20 22.50
N GLY A 246 -22.44 20.40 22.60
CA GLY A 246 -23.41 20.22 21.52
C GLY A 246 -22.82 19.65 20.23
N TRP A 247 -21.62 19.05 20.28
CA TRP A 247 -20.92 18.60 19.07
C TRP A 247 -21.59 17.36 18.49
N LYS A 248 -21.97 17.41 17.22
CA LYS A 248 -22.64 16.31 16.50
C LYS A 248 -21.71 15.71 15.45
N ALA A 249 -21.73 14.38 15.31
CA ALA A 249 -21.03 13.71 14.22
C ALA A 249 -21.77 13.90 12.89
N ASP A 250 -21.02 14.07 11.80
CA ASP A 250 -21.55 14.01 10.44
C ASP A 250 -21.05 12.73 9.72
N LEU A 251 -21.66 12.40 8.57
CA LEU A 251 -21.24 11.22 7.80
C LEU A 251 -19.77 11.30 7.38
N PHE A 252 -19.26 12.50 7.07
CA PHE A 252 -17.86 12.71 6.66
C PHE A 252 -16.88 12.33 7.77
N TRP A 253 -17.23 12.61 9.01
CA TRP A 253 -16.45 12.29 10.18
C TRP A 253 -16.55 10.80 10.51
N LEU A 254 -17.75 10.21 10.42
CA LEU A 254 -17.99 8.81 10.72
C LEU A 254 -17.20 7.87 9.81
N VAL A 255 -17.14 8.15 8.51
CA VAL A 255 -16.48 7.25 7.53
C VAL A 255 -14.95 7.37 7.52
N ARG A 256 -14.34 8.27 8.30
CA ARG A 256 -12.87 8.37 8.40
C ARG A 256 -12.31 7.11 9.09
N PRO A 257 -11.16 6.57 8.65
CA PRO A 257 -10.67 5.28 9.14
C PRO A 257 -10.52 5.23 10.65
N THR A 258 -9.91 6.27 11.22
CA THR A 258 -9.67 6.40 12.66
C THR A 258 -10.95 6.56 13.47
N ASN A 259 -11.98 7.18 12.90
CA ASN A 259 -13.20 7.47 13.63
C ASN A 259 -14.16 6.30 13.54
N PHE A 260 -14.29 5.70 12.35
CA PHE A 260 -15.03 4.48 12.13
C PHE A 260 -14.57 3.38 13.10
N ALA A 261 -13.25 3.17 13.22
CA ALA A 261 -12.69 2.21 14.18
C ALA A 261 -13.03 2.55 15.64
N LYS A 262 -12.97 3.83 16.03
CA LYS A 262 -13.32 4.26 17.40
C LYS A 262 -14.81 4.09 17.72
N VAL A 263 -15.67 4.30 16.72
CA VAL A 263 -17.11 4.06 16.87
C VAL A 263 -17.33 2.57 17.08
N LEU A 264 -16.79 1.72 16.21
CA LEU A 264 -16.91 0.27 16.33
C LEU A 264 -16.34 -0.25 17.65
N SER A 265 -15.23 0.31 18.13
CA SER A 265 -14.63 -0.04 19.42
C SER A 265 -15.35 0.59 20.63
N GLN A 266 -16.59 1.05 20.46
CA GLN A 266 -17.44 1.63 21.50
C GLN A 266 -16.84 2.83 22.27
N LYS A 267 -15.86 3.53 21.70
CA LYS A 267 -15.13 4.59 22.42
C LYS A 267 -16.04 5.75 22.86
N TYR A 268 -17.18 5.91 22.18
CA TYR A 268 -18.14 6.98 22.40
C TYR A 268 -19.46 6.49 22.99
N HIS A 269 -19.52 5.24 23.43
CA HIS A 269 -20.70 4.61 24.02
C HIS A 269 -20.51 4.49 25.54
N ASP A 270 -21.64 4.51 26.26
CA ASP A 270 -21.65 4.32 27.71
C ASP A 270 -21.21 2.87 28.00
N LYS A 271 -20.34 2.66 28.99
CA LYS A 271 -19.63 1.38 29.26
C LYS A 271 -20.53 0.16 29.56
N ASP A 272 -21.83 0.39 29.77
CA ASP A 272 -22.79 -0.65 30.14
C ASP A 272 -23.61 -1.18 28.95
N LYS A 273 -23.31 -0.76 27.71
CA LYS A 273 -23.98 -1.26 26.50
C LYS A 273 -23.09 -2.28 25.81
N SER A 274 -23.63 -3.45 25.47
CA SER A 274 -22.93 -4.41 24.59
C SER A 274 -22.88 -3.87 23.16
N ASN A 275 -21.90 -4.31 22.36
CA ASN A 275 -21.77 -3.90 20.97
C ASN A 275 -22.69 -4.77 20.09
N PRO A 276 -23.87 -4.27 19.69
CA PRO A 276 -24.80 -5.07 18.89
C PRO A 276 -24.22 -5.36 17.50
N TYR A 277 -23.20 -4.59 17.08
CA TYR A 277 -22.52 -4.78 15.82
C TYR A 277 -21.47 -5.91 15.89
N GLU A 278 -20.87 -6.16 17.05
CA GLU A 278 -19.80 -7.16 17.22
C GLU A 278 -20.35 -8.54 17.58
N GLU A 279 -21.43 -8.61 18.36
CA GLU A 279 -22.16 -9.87 18.64
C GLU A 279 -22.66 -10.53 17.34
N PHE A 280 -23.25 -9.74 16.42
CA PHE A 280 -23.70 -10.24 15.12
C PHE A 280 -22.58 -10.57 14.13
N ILE A 281 -21.43 -9.88 14.21
CA ILE A 281 -20.25 -10.25 13.40
C ILE A 281 -19.78 -11.66 13.75
N ASN A 282 -19.92 -12.05 15.03
CA ASN A 282 -19.50 -13.35 15.52
C ASN A 282 -20.57 -14.43 15.24
N GLU A 283 -21.87 -14.13 15.30
CA GLU A 283 -22.94 -15.08 14.94
C GLU A 283 -22.94 -15.48 13.46
N SER A 284 -22.55 -14.59 12.54
CA SER A 284 -22.49 -14.90 11.09
C SER A 284 -21.30 -15.79 10.67
N ILE A 285 -20.58 -16.38 11.64
CA ILE A 285 -19.46 -17.32 11.44
C ILE A 285 -19.89 -18.77 11.72
N GLU A 286 -21.06 -18.97 12.34
CA GLU A 286 -21.56 -20.31 12.72
C GLU A 286 -22.66 -20.88 11.80
N GLU A 287 -23.08 -20.15 10.76
CA GLU A 287 -23.95 -20.65 9.67
C GLU A 287 -23.20 -20.72 8.32
#